data_AF-A0A067GBD2-F1
#
_entry.id   AF-A0A067GBD2-F1
#
_cell.length_a   1.000
_cell.length_b   1.000
_cell.length_c   1.000
_cell.angle_alpha   90.00
_cell.angle_beta   90.00
_cell.angle_gamma   90.00
#
_symmetry.space_group_name_H-M   'P 1'
#
loop_
_entity.id
_entity.type
_entity.pdbx_description
1 polymer ?
#
loop_
_entity_poly.entity_id
_entity_poly.type
_entity_poly.pdbx_seq_one_letter_code
_entity_poly.pdbx_strand_id
1 'polypeptide(L)'
;MVKLRHSRLQAKKWSTLTLVLSMLFMLTIVLLMLLAMGIFYIPIGDDDSPPNDLTSFRRRAFEKRSSIAEEKGEQWTEIVAWEPRAFVYHNFLSKAECEYLIDLAKPYMVKSTVVDSKTGQSKDSRVRTSSGTFLKRGQDRIIRGIEKRIADFTFIPMEHGEGIQVLHYEVGQKYDAHYDYFLDEFNTKNGGQRMATLLMYL
;
A
#
# COMPACT_ATOMS: atom_id res chain seq x y z
N MET A 1 51.92 29.12 -75.10
CA MET A 1 52.21 29.44 -73.68
C MET A 1 50.90 29.37 -72.91
N VAL A 2 50.57 28.23 -72.30
CA VAL A 2 49.26 27.97 -71.66
C VAL A 2 49.45 27.93 -70.14
N LYS A 3 48.76 28.81 -69.41
CA LYS A 3 48.80 28.93 -67.94
C LYS A 3 48.05 27.75 -67.29
N LEU A 4 48.74 26.95 -66.48
CA LEU A 4 48.12 25.98 -65.57
C LEU A 4 47.33 26.75 -64.48
N ARG A 5 46.02 26.48 -64.36
CA ARG A 5 45.18 26.96 -63.26
C ARG A 5 45.26 25.95 -62.11
N HIS A 6 45.88 26.32 -61.00
CA HIS A 6 45.77 25.57 -59.75
C HIS A 6 44.38 25.77 -59.13
N SER A 7 43.63 24.68 -59.00
CA SER A 7 42.39 24.61 -58.22
C SER A 7 42.73 24.67 -56.73
N ARG A 8 42.40 25.79 -56.08
CA ARG A 8 42.43 25.92 -54.60
C ARG A 8 41.30 25.07 -54.01
N LEU A 9 41.64 23.99 -53.30
CA LEU A 9 40.71 23.27 -52.44
C LEU A 9 40.23 24.22 -51.32
N GLN A 10 39.00 24.72 -51.44
CA GLN A 10 38.34 25.45 -50.35
C GLN A 10 37.93 24.45 -49.27
N ALA A 11 38.59 24.51 -48.11
CA ALA A 11 38.17 23.78 -46.93
C ALA A 11 36.77 24.26 -46.50
N LYS A 12 35.82 23.32 -46.45
CA LYS A 12 34.43 23.55 -46.02
C LYS A 12 34.42 23.99 -44.56
N LYS A 13 34.17 25.28 -44.29
CA LYS A 13 34.06 25.81 -42.93
C LYS A 13 32.80 25.21 -42.27
N TRP A 14 32.98 24.33 -41.30
CA TRP A 14 31.87 23.79 -40.51
C TRP A 14 31.34 24.86 -39.56
N SER A 15 30.02 24.89 -39.37
CA SER A 15 29.42 25.78 -38.38
C SER A 15 29.78 25.28 -36.98
N THR A 16 29.93 26.21 -36.05
CA THR A 16 30.22 25.90 -34.63
C THR A 16 29.22 24.90 -34.06
N LEU A 17 27.95 24.99 -34.46
CA LEU A 17 26.89 24.05 -34.08
C LEU A 17 27.17 22.62 -34.57
N THR A 18 27.57 22.43 -35.83
CA THR A 18 27.95 21.09 -36.34
C THR A 18 29.16 20.51 -35.61
N LEU A 19 30.10 21.37 -35.19
CA LEU A 19 31.27 20.93 -34.43
C LEU A 19 30.88 20.48 -33.02
N VAL A 20 30.00 21.22 -32.34
CA VAL A 20 29.48 20.87 -31.01
C VAL A 20 28.66 19.57 -31.06
N LEU A 21 27.78 19.41 -32.05
CA LEU A 21 26.99 18.18 -32.22
C LEU A 21 27.89 16.97 -32.51
N SER A 22 28.93 17.12 -33.33
CA SER A 22 29.85 15.99 -33.58
C SER A 22 30.68 15.64 -32.34
N MET A 23 31.10 16.64 -31.54
CA MET A 23 31.77 16.40 -30.27
C MET A 23 30.89 15.66 -29.27
N LEU A 24 29.62 16.06 -29.13
CA LEU A 24 28.67 15.37 -28.26
C LEU A 24 28.42 13.93 -28.71
N PHE A 25 28.28 13.69 -30.01
CA PHE A 25 28.10 12.35 -30.56
C PHE A 25 29.33 11.46 -30.37
N MET A 26 30.55 12.01 -30.53
CA MET A 26 31.77 11.26 -30.25
C MET A 26 31.92 10.95 -28.76
N LEU A 27 31.53 11.88 -27.88
CA LEU A 27 31.54 11.68 -26.43
C LEU A 27 30.60 10.53 -26.01
N THR A 28 29.40 10.46 -26.58
CA THR A 28 28.44 9.37 -26.27
C THR A 28 28.96 8.02 -26.73
N ILE A 29 29.60 7.93 -27.90
CA ILE A 29 30.22 6.67 -28.38
C ILE A 29 31.34 6.23 -27.44
N VAL A 30 32.21 7.15 -27.01
CA VAL A 30 33.29 6.84 -26.06
C VAL A 30 32.72 6.36 -24.73
N LEU A 31 31.68 7.02 -24.21
CA LEU A 31 31.01 6.60 -22.97
C LEU A 31 30.43 5.17 -23.08
N LEU A 32 29.80 4.85 -24.22
CA LEU A 32 29.27 3.50 -24.48
C LEU A 32 30.37 2.45 -24.62
N MET A 33 31.51 2.77 -25.24
CA MET A 33 32.66 1.87 -25.29
C MET A 33 33.27 1.62 -23.90
N LEU A 34 33.39 2.66 -23.07
CA LEU A 34 33.91 2.51 -21.71
C LEU A 34 32.97 1.71 -20.81
N LEU A 35 31.65 1.83 -21.00
CA LEU A 35 30.64 0.96 -20.37
C LEU A 35 30.77 -0.49 -20.86
N ALA A 36 30.94 -0.71 -22.17
CA ALA A 36 31.12 -2.05 -22.75
C ALA A 36 32.43 -2.74 -22.34
N MET A 37 33.49 -1.96 -22.10
CA MET A 37 34.77 -2.43 -21.58
C MET A 37 34.79 -2.58 -20.05
N GLY A 38 33.69 -2.26 -19.35
CA GLY A 38 33.58 -2.38 -17.90
C GLY A 38 34.44 -1.39 -17.11
N ILE A 39 34.94 -0.32 -17.75
CA ILE A 39 35.77 0.71 -17.10
C ILE A 39 34.90 1.65 -16.23
N PHE A 40 33.63 1.79 -16.60
CA PHE A 40 32.60 2.40 -15.76
C PHE A 40 31.51 1.37 -15.49
N TYR A 41 31.35 0.97 -14.23
CA TYR A 41 30.28 0.06 -13.81
C TYR A 41 29.13 0.89 -13.21
N ILE A 42 27.92 0.76 -13.75
CA ILE A 42 26.70 1.16 -13.04
C ILE A 42 26.42 0.03 -12.05
N PRO A 43 26.28 0.29 -10.74
CA PRO A 43 26.11 -0.76 -9.74
C PRO A 43 24.72 -1.40 -9.90
N ILE A 44 24.64 -2.42 -10.75
CA ILE A 44 23.63 -3.47 -10.65
C ILE A 44 24.20 -4.44 -9.64
N GLY A 45 23.62 -4.44 -8.45
CA GLY A 45 24.25 -4.96 -7.25
C GLY A 45 24.74 -6.40 -7.38
N ASP A 46 25.95 -6.62 -6.89
CA ASP A 46 26.28 -7.84 -6.18
C ASP A 46 27.13 -7.54 -4.95
N ASP A 47 26.90 -8.38 -3.96
CA ASP A 47 27.37 -8.41 -2.59
C ASP A 47 28.91 -8.41 -2.49
N ASP A 48 29.48 -7.38 -1.87
CA ASP A 48 30.82 -7.41 -1.27
C ASP A 48 30.94 -6.21 -0.29
N SER A 49 30.97 -6.50 1.01
CA SER A 49 31.08 -5.52 2.12
C SER A 49 32.55 -5.43 2.60
N PRO A 50 33.16 -4.28 2.99
CA PRO A 50 32.78 -3.39 4.14
C PRO A 50 33.17 -1.88 3.91
N PRO A 51 33.24 -0.93 4.89
CA PRO A 51 32.76 -0.84 6.28
C PRO A 51 31.77 0.33 6.45
N ASN A 52 30.49 0.09 6.22
CA ASN A 52 29.35 0.80 6.81
C ASN A 52 28.14 -0.08 6.50
N ASP A 53 27.97 -1.10 7.32
CA ASP A 53 27.20 -2.29 6.97
C ASP A 53 25.68 -2.05 7.03
N LEU A 54 25.15 -1.49 5.94
CA LEU A 54 23.73 -1.44 5.62
C LEU A 54 23.17 -2.82 5.21
N THR A 55 24.01 -3.82 4.96
CA THR A 55 23.54 -5.18 4.64
C THR A 55 22.90 -5.82 5.87
N SER A 56 23.38 -5.52 7.08
CA SER A 56 22.69 -5.91 8.31
C SER A 56 21.27 -5.34 8.38
N PHE A 57 21.04 -4.08 7.96
CA PHE A 57 19.70 -3.48 7.90
C PHE A 57 18.85 -4.10 6.79
N ARG A 58 19.43 -4.31 5.59
CA ARG A 58 18.73 -4.91 4.45
C ARG A 58 18.38 -6.38 4.71
N ARG A 59 19.31 -7.15 5.26
CA ARG A 59 19.13 -8.55 5.66
C ARG A 59 18.13 -8.64 6.80
N ARG A 60 18.25 -7.81 7.84
CA ARG A 60 17.24 -7.76 8.91
C ARG A 60 15.87 -7.32 8.40
N ALA A 61 15.79 -6.40 7.43
CA ALA A 61 14.53 -6.02 6.81
C ALA A 61 13.96 -7.14 5.93
N PHE A 62 14.80 -7.88 5.21
CA PHE A 62 14.39 -9.00 4.36
C PHE A 62 14.03 -10.23 5.17
N GLU A 63 14.82 -10.63 6.17
CA GLU A 63 14.53 -11.66 7.17
C GLU A 63 13.29 -11.30 7.99
N LYS A 64 13.10 -10.02 8.36
CA LYS A 64 11.86 -9.57 9.02
C LYS A 64 10.66 -9.66 8.08
N ARG A 65 10.83 -9.33 6.79
CA ARG A 65 9.74 -9.43 5.80
C ARG A 65 9.44 -10.88 5.44
N SER A 66 10.46 -11.73 5.41
CA SER A 66 10.40 -13.18 5.21
C SER A 66 9.76 -13.86 6.41
N SER A 67 10.17 -13.56 7.63
CA SER A 67 9.55 -14.12 8.86
C SER A 67 8.10 -13.65 9.05
N ILE A 68 7.79 -12.38 8.76
CA ILE A 68 6.39 -11.90 8.75
C ILE A 68 5.57 -12.56 7.64
N ALA A 69 6.18 -12.90 6.50
CA ALA A 69 5.54 -13.62 5.41
C ALA A 69 5.49 -15.14 5.63
N GLU A 70 6.40 -15.73 6.41
CA GLU A 70 6.39 -17.15 6.77
C GLU A 70 5.35 -17.43 7.86
N GLU A 71 5.12 -16.49 8.77
CA GLU A 71 4.06 -16.57 9.78
C GLU A 71 2.66 -16.37 9.16
N LYS A 72 2.61 -15.82 7.95
CA LYS A 72 1.39 -15.44 7.25
C LYS A 72 1.30 -16.22 5.95
N GLY A 73 0.61 -17.37 5.99
CA GLY A 73 0.46 -18.26 4.83
C GLY A 73 0.06 -17.52 3.54
N GLU A 74 0.26 -18.17 2.40
CA GLU A 74 0.04 -17.56 1.08
C GLU A 74 -1.31 -16.83 0.99
N GLN A 75 -1.28 -15.56 0.60
CA GLN A 75 -2.48 -14.75 0.47
C GLN A 75 -3.16 -15.05 -0.87
N TRP A 76 -4.46 -15.35 -0.83
CA TRP A 76 -5.25 -15.58 -2.03
C TRP A 76 -6.68 -15.08 -1.84
N THR A 77 -7.39 -14.90 -2.96
CA THR A 77 -8.75 -14.33 -2.98
C THR A 77 -9.75 -15.34 -3.51
N GLU A 78 -10.84 -15.52 -2.79
CA GLU A 78 -12.00 -16.28 -3.19
C GLU A 78 -13.13 -15.33 -3.61
N ILE A 79 -13.76 -15.60 -4.75
CA ILE A 79 -14.91 -14.82 -5.23
C ILE A 79 -16.18 -15.51 -4.76
N VAL A 80 -16.96 -14.83 -3.90
CA VAL A 80 -18.22 -15.35 -3.38
C VAL A 80 -19.39 -14.92 -4.26
N ALA A 81 -19.42 -13.65 -4.65
CA ALA A 81 -20.46 -13.10 -5.51
C ALA A 81 -19.97 -11.87 -6.28
N TRP A 82 -20.54 -11.66 -7.46
CA TRP A 82 -20.33 -10.45 -8.25
C TRP A 82 -21.42 -9.40 -8.01
N GLU A 83 -22.64 -9.84 -7.67
CA GLU A 83 -23.80 -8.96 -7.41
C GLU A 83 -24.59 -9.45 -6.17
N PRO A 84 -24.47 -8.75 -5.02
CA PRO A 84 -23.46 -7.74 -4.71
C PRO A 84 -22.04 -8.33 -4.71
N ARG A 85 -21.03 -7.48 -4.89
CA ARG A 85 -19.62 -7.89 -4.86
C ARG A 85 -19.23 -8.37 -3.47
N ALA A 86 -18.82 -9.63 -3.36
CA ALA A 86 -18.35 -10.24 -2.13
C ALA A 86 -17.13 -11.14 -2.41
N PHE A 87 -16.06 -10.92 -1.64
CA PHE A 87 -14.79 -11.62 -1.77
C PHE A 87 -14.28 -12.03 -0.38
N VAL A 88 -13.58 -13.16 -0.30
CA VAL A 88 -12.83 -13.57 0.90
C VAL A 88 -11.34 -13.45 0.62
N TYR A 89 -10.65 -12.66 1.43
CA TYR A 89 -9.20 -12.53 1.39
C TYR A 89 -8.57 -13.43 2.45
N HIS A 90 -8.04 -14.56 2.01
CA HIS A 90 -7.41 -15.54 2.89
C HIS A 90 -6.05 -15.03 3.38
N ASN A 91 -5.74 -15.30 4.65
CA ASN A 91 -4.51 -14.83 5.31
C ASN A 91 -4.32 -13.30 5.25
N PHE A 92 -5.41 -12.53 5.36
CA PHE A 92 -5.35 -11.06 5.32
C PHE A 92 -4.63 -10.45 6.53
N LEU A 93 -4.86 -11.01 7.72
CA LEU A 93 -4.13 -10.69 8.96
C LEU A 93 -3.19 -11.86 9.31
N SER A 94 -2.04 -11.57 9.92
CA SER A 94 -1.26 -12.63 10.58
C SER A 94 -1.89 -12.96 11.94
N LYS A 95 -1.56 -14.14 12.49
CA LYS A 95 -2.00 -14.53 13.82
C LYS A 95 -1.61 -13.50 14.89
N ALA A 96 -0.39 -12.97 14.82
CA ALA A 96 0.09 -11.92 15.72
C ALA A 96 -0.71 -10.61 15.59
N GLU A 97 -1.16 -10.25 14.37
CA GLU A 97 -2.04 -9.08 14.18
C GLU A 97 -3.42 -9.31 14.80
N CYS A 98 -3.97 -10.52 14.70
CA CYS A 98 -5.25 -10.87 15.32
C CYS A 98 -5.17 -10.80 16.85
N GLU A 99 -4.18 -11.44 17.46
CA GLU A 99 -3.96 -11.41 18.92
C GLU A 99 -3.74 -9.98 19.42
N TYR A 100 -2.97 -9.18 18.68
CA TYR A 100 -2.76 -7.77 18.99
C TYR A 100 -4.07 -6.97 19.01
N LEU A 101 -4.94 -7.12 18.01
CA LEU A 101 -6.21 -6.41 17.95
C LEU A 101 -7.15 -6.82 19.09
N ILE A 102 -7.19 -8.11 19.44
CA ILE A 102 -7.98 -8.63 20.55
C ILE A 102 -7.50 -8.03 21.87
N ASP A 103 -6.20 -8.12 22.16
CA ASP A 103 -5.63 -7.63 23.42
C ASP A 103 -5.75 -6.12 23.58
N LEU A 104 -5.60 -5.38 22.48
CA LEU A 104 -5.76 -3.93 22.47
C LEU A 104 -7.21 -3.51 22.74
N ALA A 105 -8.18 -4.25 22.20
CA ALA A 105 -9.61 -3.95 22.36
C ALA A 105 -10.17 -4.36 23.72
N LYS A 106 -9.70 -5.50 24.28
CA LYS A 106 -10.27 -6.16 25.47
C LYS A 106 -10.56 -5.25 26.66
N PRO A 107 -9.68 -4.30 27.06
CA PRO A 107 -9.95 -3.42 28.21
C PRO A 107 -11.07 -2.40 27.97
N TYR A 108 -11.44 -2.16 26.71
CA TYR A 108 -12.36 -1.08 26.31
C TYR A 108 -13.68 -1.60 25.73
N MET A 109 -13.95 -2.90 25.85
CA MET A 109 -15.16 -3.51 25.32
C MET A 109 -16.39 -3.08 26.13
N VAL A 110 -17.36 -2.50 25.43
CA VAL A 110 -18.66 -2.11 26.01
C VAL A 110 -19.79 -2.75 25.22
N LYS A 111 -20.97 -2.88 25.84
CA LYS A 111 -22.15 -3.41 25.14
C LYS A 111 -22.41 -2.60 23.86
N SER A 112 -22.57 -3.30 22.74
CA SER A 112 -22.80 -2.68 21.44
C SER A 112 -24.19 -2.06 21.38
N THR A 113 -24.28 -0.91 20.73
CA THR A 113 -25.52 -0.20 20.47
C THR A 113 -25.79 -0.11 18.97
N VAL A 114 -27.01 0.27 18.60
CA VAL A 114 -27.39 0.57 17.21
C VAL A 114 -27.81 2.03 17.09
N VAL A 115 -27.67 2.60 15.89
CA VAL A 115 -28.17 3.94 15.59
C VAL A 115 -29.67 3.85 15.31
N ASP A 116 -30.47 4.62 16.04
CA ASP A 116 -31.89 4.78 15.77
C ASP A 116 -32.09 5.63 14.50
N SER A 117 -32.78 5.08 13.49
CA SER A 117 -32.94 5.74 12.19
C SER A 117 -33.81 6.99 12.22
N LYS A 118 -34.60 7.22 13.29
CA LYS A 118 -35.44 8.40 13.44
C LYS A 118 -34.73 9.51 14.18
N THR A 119 -33.94 9.17 15.20
CA THR A 119 -33.29 10.16 16.09
C THR A 119 -31.80 10.33 15.81
N GLY A 120 -31.16 9.40 15.09
CA GLY A 120 -29.72 9.36 14.87
C GLY A 120 -28.92 8.99 16.13
N GLN A 121 -29.57 8.63 17.23
CA GLN A 121 -28.90 8.37 18.51
C GLN A 121 -28.59 6.89 18.74
N SER A 122 -27.58 6.66 19.58
CA SER A 122 -27.18 5.33 20.04
C SER A 122 -28.24 4.73 20.99
N LYS A 123 -28.72 3.52 20.70
CA LYS A 123 -29.74 2.81 21.47
C LYS A 123 -29.32 1.38 21.80
N ASP A 124 -29.68 0.94 23.00
CA ASP A 124 -29.51 -0.44 23.44
C ASP A 124 -30.30 -1.40 22.53
N SER A 125 -29.62 -2.39 21.98
CA SER A 125 -30.15 -3.20 20.88
C SER A 125 -30.46 -4.64 21.31
N ARG A 126 -31.63 -5.14 20.90
CA ARG A 126 -31.94 -6.58 20.89
C ARG A 126 -31.47 -7.27 19.60
N VAL A 127 -31.09 -6.46 18.61
CA VAL A 127 -30.75 -6.87 17.24
C VAL A 127 -29.25 -7.11 17.12
N ARG A 128 -28.43 -6.31 17.83
CA ARG A 128 -26.99 -6.46 17.99
C ARG A 128 -26.67 -6.64 19.46
N THR A 129 -26.20 -7.80 19.84
CA THR A 129 -26.00 -8.15 21.26
C THR A 129 -24.54 -8.38 21.62
N SER A 130 -23.61 -8.00 20.74
CA SER A 130 -22.16 -8.05 20.99
C SER A 130 -21.70 -7.06 22.04
N SER A 131 -20.44 -7.21 22.46
CA SER A 131 -19.63 -6.10 22.98
C SER A 131 -18.68 -5.60 21.88
N GLY A 132 -18.24 -4.35 21.99
CA GLY A 132 -17.35 -3.76 20.99
C GLY A 132 -16.67 -2.50 21.44
N THR A 133 -15.67 -2.10 20.65
CA THR A 133 -14.92 -0.84 20.83
C THR A 133 -14.36 -0.37 19.50
N PHE A 134 -14.03 0.93 19.43
CA PHE A 134 -13.33 1.51 18.27
C PHE A 134 -11.88 1.76 18.63
N LEU A 135 -10.98 1.31 17.77
CA LEU A 135 -9.56 1.66 17.83
C LEU A 135 -9.35 2.99 17.10
N LYS A 136 -8.44 3.82 17.63
CA LYS A 136 -8.18 5.12 17.02
C LYS A 136 -7.46 4.94 15.68
N ARG A 137 -7.87 5.70 14.67
CA ARG A 137 -7.20 5.69 13.37
C ARG A 137 -5.72 6.02 13.52
N GLY A 138 -4.90 5.23 12.84
CA GLY A 138 -3.45 5.35 12.86
C GLY A 138 -2.81 5.39 14.24
N GLN A 139 -3.44 4.78 15.26
CA GLN A 139 -3.01 4.80 16.67
C GLN A 139 -1.55 4.42 16.85
N ASP A 140 -1.09 3.38 16.16
CA ASP A 140 0.27 2.87 16.21
C ASP A 140 0.70 2.30 14.85
N ARG A 141 1.92 1.75 14.79
CA ARG A 141 2.48 1.22 13.55
C ARG A 141 1.74 -0.03 13.04
N ILE A 142 1.21 -0.87 13.92
CA ILE A 142 0.49 -2.09 13.54
C ILE A 142 -0.86 -1.69 12.94
N ILE A 143 -1.62 -0.83 13.64
CA ILE A 143 -2.91 -0.31 13.15
C ILE A 143 -2.74 0.39 11.80
N ARG A 144 -1.77 1.30 11.65
CA ARG A 144 -1.48 1.95 10.36
C ARG A 144 -1.11 0.95 9.26
N GLY A 145 -0.40 -0.12 9.61
CA GLY A 145 -0.03 -1.18 8.68
C GLY A 145 -1.25 -1.94 8.16
N ILE A 146 -2.20 -2.24 9.04
CA ILE A 146 -3.47 -2.88 8.70
C ILE A 146 -4.35 -1.93 7.87
N GLU A 147 -4.53 -0.68 8.29
CA GLU A 147 -5.30 0.34 7.56
C GLU A 147 -4.74 0.57 6.14
N LYS A 148 -3.42 0.63 6.00
CA LYS A 148 -2.78 0.71 4.68
C LYS A 148 -3.08 -0.52 3.83
N ARG A 149 -3.00 -1.71 4.40
CA ARG A 149 -3.31 -2.96 3.69
C ARG A 149 -4.78 -3.00 3.24
N ILE A 150 -5.70 -2.51 4.07
CA ILE A 150 -7.13 -2.36 3.71
C ILE A 150 -7.26 -1.44 2.50
N ALA A 151 -6.57 -0.30 2.49
CA ALA A 151 -6.57 0.62 1.36
C ALA A 151 -6.00 -0.02 0.08
N ASP A 152 -4.90 -0.78 0.19
CA ASP A 152 -4.27 -1.47 -0.93
C ASP A 152 -5.21 -2.54 -1.55
N PHE A 153 -6.03 -3.22 -0.73
CA PHE A 153 -6.96 -4.27 -1.19
C PHE A 153 -8.28 -3.72 -1.73
N THR A 154 -8.79 -2.66 -1.11
CA THR A 154 -10.08 -2.05 -1.51
C THR A 154 -9.92 -1.04 -2.64
N PHE A 155 -8.70 -0.58 -2.91
CA PHE A 155 -8.40 0.58 -3.77
C PHE A 155 -9.07 1.88 -3.30
N ILE A 156 -9.44 1.95 -2.02
CA ILE A 156 -10.02 3.14 -1.40
C ILE A 156 -8.93 3.80 -0.54
N PRO A 157 -8.68 5.11 -0.67
CA PRO A 157 -7.71 5.83 0.15
C PRO A 157 -7.95 5.61 1.65
N MET A 158 -6.85 5.47 2.41
CA MET A 158 -6.88 5.21 3.85
C MET A 158 -7.63 6.31 4.63
N GLU A 159 -7.66 7.52 4.08
CA GLU A 159 -8.33 8.70 4.62
C GLU A 159 -9.85 8.54 4.69
N HIS A 160 -10.43 7.69 3.84
CA HIS A 160 -11.87 7.41 3.82
C HIS A 160 -12.29 6.28 4.77
N GLY A 161 -11.34 5.60 5.41
CA GLY A 161 -11.64 4.57 6.41
C GLY A 161 -12.08 5.16 7.75
N GLU A 162 -13.07 4.55 8.38
CA GLU A 162 -13.37 4.75 9.81
C GLU A 162 -12.31 4.06 10.68
N GLY A 163 -12.33 4.32 12.00
CA GLY A 163 -11.51 3.56 12.94
C GLY A 163 -11.92 2.08 12.95
N ILE A 164 -10.96 1.18 13.19
CA ILE A 164 -11.24 -0.26 13.26
C ILE A 164 -12.21 -0.53 14.41
N GLN A 165 -13.39 -1.06 14.08
CA GLN A 165 -14.36 -1.51 15.07
C GLN A 165 -14.11 -2.99 15.40
N VAL A 166 -13.75 -3.27 16.65
CA VAL A 166 -13.58 -4.64 17.16
C VAL A 166 -14.85 -5.06 17.87
N LEU A 167 -15.32 -6.28 17.59
CA LEU A 167 -16.55 -6.84 18.14
C LEU A 167 -16.30 -8.23 18.72
N HIS A 168 -16.95 -8.52 19.84
CA HIS A 168 -16.91 -9.83 20.49
C HIS A 168 -18.32 -10.34 20.73
N TYR A 169 -18.58 -11.56 20.26
CA TYR A 169 -19.84 -12.28 20.39
C TYR A 169 -19.61 -13.52 21.25
N GLU A 170 -20.29 -13.57 22.40
CA GLU A 170 -20.38 -14.78 23.21
C GLU A 170 -21.39 -15.78 22.59
N VAL A 171 -21.38 -17.01 23.10
CA VAL A 171 -22.34 -18.03 22.68
C VAL A 171 -23.77 -17.52 22.88
N GLY A 172 -24.55 -17.52 21.80
CA GLY A 172 -25.94 -17.03 21.77
C GLY A 172 -26.08 -15.54 21.46
N GLN A 173 -25.00 -14.77 21.42
CA GLN A 173 -25.04 -13.39 20.91
C GLN A 173 -25.07 -13.37 19.39
N LYS A 174 -25.66 -12.32 18.82
CA LYS A 174 -25.86 -12.20 17.38
C LYS A 174 -25.91 -10.76 16.91
N TYR A 175 -25.88 -10.62 15.59
CA TYR A 175 -26.33 -9.43 14.88
C TYR A 175 -27.30 -9.86 13.79
N ASP A 176 -28.55 -9.39 13.84
CA ASP A 176 -29.49 -9.65 12.75
C ASP A 176 -29.08 -8.91 11.47
N ALA A 177 -29.63 -9.36 10.33
CA ALA A 177 -29.36 -8.80 9.02
C ALA A 177 -29.66 -7.29 8.97
N HIS A 178 -28.72 -6.53 8.42
CA HIS A 178 -28.79 -5.08 8.29
C HIS A 178 -27.93 -4.60 7.11
N TYR A 179 -28.02 -3.31 6.83
CA TYR A 179 -27.13 -2.63 5.88
C TYR A 179 -26.09 -1.80 6.63
N ASP A 180 -24.88 -1.77 6.12
CA ASP A 180 -23.80 -0.95 6.70
C ASP A 180 -23.92 0.53 6.33
N TYR A 181 -24.59 0.84 5.21
CA TYR A 181 -24.84 2.21 4.77
C TYR A 181 -25.89 2.91 5.65
N PHE A 182 -25.79 4.22 5.74
CA PHE A 182 -26.72 5.04 6.50
C PHE A 182 -28.00 5.28 5.71
N LEU A 183 -29.14 5.16 6.40
CA LEU A 183 -30.46 5.52 5.87
C LEU A 183 -30.88 6.94 6.27
N ASP A 184 -30.23 7.52 7.28
CA ASP A 184 -30.55 8.85 7.80
C ASP A 184 -29.64 9.94 7.21
N GLU A 185 -30.20 11.15 7.05
CA GLU A 185 -29.48 12.29 6.52
C GLU A 185 -28.40 12.81 7.48
N PHE A 186 -28.58 12.63 8.79
CA PHE A 186 -27.66 13.17 9.79
C PHE A 186 -26.29 12.51 9.70
N ASN A 187 -26.22 11.18 9.74
CA ASN A 187 -24.95 10.45 9.64
C ASN A 187 -24.33 10.61 8.24
N THR A 188 -25.16 10.55 7.19
CA THR A 188 -24.70 10.75 5.80
C THR A 188 -24.04 12.12 5.62
N LYS A 189 -24.61 13.18 6.22
CA LYS A 189 -24.07 14.55 6.11
C LYS A 189 -22.81 14.77 6.96
N ASN A 190 -22.72 14.15 8.13
CA ASN A 190 -21.62 14.40 9.08
C ASN A 190 -20.43 13.43 8.90
N GLY A 191 -20.67 12.21 8.41
CA GLY A 191 -19.65 11.17 8.24
C GLY A 191 -19.45 10.68 6.80
N GLY A 192 -20.31 11.09 5.86
CA GLY A 192 -20.35 10.54 4.50
C GLY A 192 -21.14 9.22 4.42
N GLN A 193 -21.21 8.65 3.21
CA GLN A 193 -21.87 7.36 2.97
C GLN A 193 -20.84 6.23 2.86
N ARG A 194 -21.16 5.07 3.45
CA ARG A 194 -20.32 3.86 3.37
C ARG A 194 -20.53 3.15 2.04
N MET A 195 -19.43 2.86 1.36
CA MET A 195 -19.41 2.24 0.03
C MET A 195 -19.01 0.77 0.05
N ALA A 196 -18.24 0.35 1.06
CA ALA A 196 -17.72 -1.00 1.22
C ALA A 196 -17.38 -1.28 2.68
N THR A 197 -17.41 -2.56 3.05
CA THR A 197 -17.03 -3.04 4.37
C THR A 197 -16.02 -4.16 4.22
N LEU A 198 -14.98 -4.15 5.06
CA LEU A 198 -14.03 -5.25 5.19
C LEU A 198 -14.19 -5.84 6.59
N LEU A 199 -14.79 -7.03 6.66
CA LEU A 199 -14.96 -7.78 7.91
C LEU A 199 -13.76 -8.71 8.11
N MET A 200 -13.01 -8.50 9.19
CA MET A 200 -11.84 -9.30 9.54
C MET A 200 -12.20 -10.23 10.71
N TYR A 201 -11.95 -11.53 10.53
CA TYR A 201 -12.05 -12.51 11.62
C TYR A 201 -10.74 -12.53 12.39
N LEU A 202 -10.83 -12.42 13.72
CA LEU A 202 -9.69 -12.35 14.65
C LEU A 202 -9.54 -13.68 15.40
#